data_AF-A0A0F0KA14-F1
#
_entry.id   AF-A0A0F0KA14-F1
#
_cell.length_a   1.000
_cell.length_b   1.000
_cell.length_c   1.000
_cell.angle_alpha   90.00
_cell.angle_beta   90.00
_cell.angle_gamma   90.00
#
_symmetry.space_group_name_H-M   'P 1'
#
loop_
_entity.id
_entity.type
_entity.pdbx_description
1 polymer ?
#
loop_
_entity_poly.entity_id
_entity_poly.type
_entity_poly.pdbx_seq_one_letter_code
_entity_poly.pdbx_strand_id
1 'polypeptide(L)'
;MPSRSDDPVAAALERAATSIITDVRALAASNPVVLIDGRSGAGKTTLARMLVDRWPIAGRVQLIALDSIYPGWDGLKEGVSRALDGILRPHGRGYLGSWQRWDWGAAAEAETHAVDPALGVIVEGSGILTPATAAIADVSIWVESGESGRKTRALRRDGDTYRPHWERWAAQEEEHIALDGPRALATRVVEVP
;
A
#
# COMPACT_ATOMS: atom_id res chain seq x y z
N MET A 1 14.42 28.05 11.56
CA MET A 1 13.62 26.95 10.99
C MET A 1 14.57 26.10 10.17
N PRO A 2 14.81 24.83 10.49
CA PRO A 2 15.66 23.99 9.66
C PRO A 2 14.95 23.77 8.32
N SER A 3 15.70 23.93 7.24
CA SER A 3 15.26 23.74 5.86
C SER A 3 14.68 22.34 5.66
N ARG A 4 13.59 22.25 4.89
CA ARG A 4 12.95 20.99 4.44
C ARG A 4 13.89 20.11 3.57
N SER A 5 15.09 20.60 3.23
CA SER A 5 16.06 19.97 2.31
C SER A 5 16.85 18.80 2.89
N ASP A 6 16.88 18.61 4.22
CA ASP A 6 17.81 17.68 4.87
C ASP A 6 17.12 16.43 5.44
N ASP A 7 15.84 16.19 5.13
CA ASP A 7 15.13 14.98 5.54
C ASP A 7 15.50 13.78 4.65
N PRO A 8 16.33 12.82 5.13
CA PRO A 8 16.78 11.70 4.31
C PRO A 8 15.63 10.76 3.92
N VAL A 9 14.57 10.70 4.72
CA VAL A 9 13.35 9.94 4.43
C VAL A 9 12.64 10.54 3.24
N ALA A 10 12.39 11.86 3.27
CA ALA A 10 11.76 12.56 2.16
C ALA A 10 12.58 12.40 0.87
N ALA A 11 13.91 12.56 0.94
CA ALA A 11 14.78 12.40 -0.22
C ALA A 11 14.76 10.96 -0.79
N ALA A 12 14.68 9.93 0.07
CA ALA A 12 14.56 8.54 -0.38
C ALA A 12 13.22 8.29 -1.09
N LEU A 13 12.12 8.77 -0.53
CA LEU A 13 10.79 8.65 -1.13
C LEU A 13 10.67 9.43 -2.46
N GLU A 14 11.31 10.59 -2.57
CA GLU A 14 11.40 11.38 -3.80
C GLU A 14 12.10 10.64 -4.94
N ARG A 15 13.25 10.03 -4.65
CA ARG A 15 13.97 9.20 -5.63
C ARG A 15 13.13 7.99 -6.02
N ALA A 16 12.54 7.30 -5.04
CA ALA A 16 11.69 6.14 -5.29
C ALA A 16 10.49 6.49 -6.19
N ALA A 17 9.76 7.57 -5.88
CA ALA A 17 8.63 8.01 -6.69
C ALA A 17 9.05 8.27 -8.14
N THR A 18 10.18 8.94 -8.36
CA THR A 18 10.71 9.22 -9.71
C THR A 18 10.98 7.92 -10.50
N SER A 19 11.63 6.94 -9.86
CA SER A 19 11.93 5.65 -10.50
C SER A 19 10.69 4.80 -10.75
N ILE A 20 9.70 4.82 -9.85
CA ILE A 20 8.43 4.10 -10.03
C ILE A 20 7.61 4.71 -11.17
N ILE A 21 7.51 6.05 -11.23
CA ILE A 21 6.83 6.74 -12.33
C ILE A 21 7.47 6.39 -13.68
N THR A 22 8.80 6.21 -13.71
CA THR A 22 9.51 5.78 -14.91
C THR A 22 9.10 4.36 -15.33
N ASP A 23 8.99 3.42 -14.38
CA ASP A 23 8.53 2.07 -14.68
C ASP A 23 7.09 2.04 -15.17
N VAL A 24 6.19 2.77 -14.50
CA VAL A 24 4.78 2.86 -14.89
C VAL A 24 4.65 3.40 -16.32
N ARG A 25 5.47 4.38 -16.71
CA ARG A 25 5.52 4.86 -18.10
C ARG A 25 6.01 3.78 -19.06
N ALA A 26 7.02 3.02 -18.68
CA ALA A 26 7.64 2.01 -19.53
C ALA A 26 6.72 0.82 -19.83
N LEU A 27 5.73 0.54 -18.97
CA LEU A 27 4.73 -0.51 -19.21
C LEU A 27 3.91 -0.27 -20.49
N ALA A 28 3.69 1.00 -20.86
CA ALA A 28 2.75 1.41 -21.92
C ALA A 28 1.32 0.84 -21.75
N ALA A 29 0.96 0.45 -20.52
CA ALA A 29 -0.37 -0.02 -20.15
C ALA A 29 -1.29 1.18 -19.88
N SER A 30 -2.57 1.07 -20.28
CA SER A 30 -3.57 2.13 -20.07
C SER A 30 -4.10 2.18 -18.63
N ASN A 31 -4.04 1.07 -17.91
CA ASN A 31 -4.66 0.86 -16.60
C ASN A 31 -3.77 -0.01 -15.70
N PRO A 32 -2.53 0.39 -15.40
CA PRO A 32 -1.62 -0.46 -14.65
C PRO A 32 -2.02 -0.63 -13.18
N VAL A 33 -1.67 -1.78 -12.63
CA VAL A 33 -1.81 -2.15 -11.22
C VAL A 33 -0.49 -1.95 -10.50
N VAL A 34 -0.48 -1.05 -9.51
CA VAL A 34 0.69 -0.78 -8.65
C VAL A 34 0.37 -1.19 -7.22
N LEU A 35 1.19 -2.06 -6.64
CA LEU A 35 1.05 -2.50 -5.25
C LEU A 35 2.19 -1.95 -4.40
N ILE A 36 1.88 -1.40 -3.23
CA ILE A 36 2.86 -0.85 -2.29
C ILE A 36 2.68 -1.50 -0.92
N ASP A 37 3.65 -2.31 -0.54
CA ASP A 37 3.73 -2.98 0.76
C ASP A 37 4.95 -2.50 1.55
N GLY A 38 5.04 -2.92 2.80
CA GLY A 38 5.97 -2.47 3.81
C GLY A 38 5.26 -2.46 5.16
N ARG A 39 6.01 -2.49 6.25
CA ARG A 39 5.43 -2.48 7.60
C ARG A 39 4.80 -1.12 7.95
N SER A 40 3.94 -1.07 8.96
CA SER A 40 3.30 0.16 9.47
C SER A 40 4.35 1.18 9.86
N GLY A 41 4.30 2.40 9.32
CA GLY A 41 5.32 3.44 9.55
C GLY A 41 6.52 3.44 8.58
N ALA A 42 6.51 2.59 7.55
CA ALA A 42 7.58 2.53 6.53
C ALA A 42 7.55 3.69 5.51
N GLY A 43 6.44 4.42 5.39
CA GLY A 43 6.31 5.54 4.44
C GLY A 43 5.44 5.26 3.20
N LYS A 44 4.79 4.10 3.14
CA LYS A 44 3.90 3.66 2.04
C LYS A 44 2.88 4.73 1.63
N THR A 45 2.08 5.23 2.57
CA THR A 45 1.03 6.22 2.28
C THR A 45 1.61 7.53 1.70
N THR A 46 2.79 7.95 2.14
CA THR A 46 3.48 9.12 1.56
C THR A 46 3.92 8.84 0.14
N LEU A 47 4.56 7.69 -0.10
CA LEU A 47 4.96 7.27 -1.44
C LEU A 47 3.76 7.17 -2.39
N ALA A 48 2.68 6.54 -1.95
CA ALA A 48 1.44 6.38 -2.73
C ALA A 48 0.87 7.73 -3.17
N ARG A 49 0.80 8.72 -2.26
CA ARG A 49 0.36 10.09 -2.60
C ARG A 49 1.25 10.74 -3.65
N MET A 50 2.58 10.58 -3.53
CA MET A 50 3.51 11.12 -4.52
C MET A 50 3.32 10.48 -5.91
N LEU A 51 2.97 9.19 -5.97
CA LEU A 51 2.65 8.53 -7.23
C LEU A 51 1.34 9.03 -7.83
N VAL A 52 0.31 9.26 -7.01
CA VAL A 52 -0.96 9.87 -7.46
C VAL A 52 -0.72 11.25 -8.05
N ASP A 53 0.04 12.11 -7.35
CA ASP A 53 0.30 13.49 -7.78
C ASP A 53 1.11 13.55 -9.09
N ARG A 54 1.94 12.53 -9.35
CA ARG A 54 2.84 12.47 -10.51
C ARG A 54 2.38 11.46 -11.56
N TRP A 55 1.14 10.98 -11.45
CA TRP A 55 0.65 9.86 -12.23
C TRP A 55 0.89 10.09 -13.73
N PRO A 56 1.55 9.16 -14.44
CA PRO A 56 2.08 9.49 -15.75
C PRO A 56 1.13 9.17 -16.91
N ILE A 57 -0.02 8.56 -16.63
CA ILE A 57 -0.99 8.12 -17.62
C ILE A 57 -2.15 9.11 -17.62
N ALA A 58 -2.71 9.36 -18.80
CA ALA A 58 -3.85 10.25 -18.96
C ALA A 58 -5.04 9.81 -18.10
N GLY A 59 -5.67 10.77 -17.42
CA GLY A 59 -6.76 10.52 -16.49
C GLY A 59 -6.29 10.41 -15.04
N ARG A 60 -7.23 10.07 -14.15
CA ARG A 60 -6.95 9.89 -12.72
C ARG A 60 -6.52 8.46 -12.43
N VAL A 61 -5.74 8.28 -11.37
CA VAL A 61 -5.46 6.96 -10.77
C VAL A 61 -6.36 6.75 -9.54
N GLN A 62 -6.71 5.50 -9.28
CA GLN A 62 -7.50 5.10 -8.11
C GLN A 62 -6.55 4.65 -7.00
N LEU A 63 -6.50 5.38 -5.88
CA LEU A 63 -5.71 4.98 -4.71
C LEU A 63 -6.61 4.32 -3.67
N ILE A 64 -6.25 3.11 -3.24
CA ILE A 64 -6.97 2.33 -2.25
C ILE A 64 -5.99 1.97 -1.12
N ALA A 65 -6.26 2.48 0.09
CA ALA A 65 -5.49 2.16 1.28
C ALA A 65 -6.16 1.00 2.03
N LEU A 66 -5.43 -0.10 2.26
CA LEU A 66 -5.96 -1.27 2.97
C LEU A 66 -6.34 -0.96 4.42
N ASP A 67 -5.78 0.11 5.02
CA ASP A 67 -6.22 0.61 6.34
C ASP A 67 -7.74 0.90 6.37
N SER A 68 -8.37 1.15 5.22
CA SER A 68 -9.82 1.33 5.08
C SER A 68 -10.59 0.03 4.80
N ILE A 69 -9.92 -1.10 4.67
CA ILE A 69 -10.49 -2.41 4.28
C ILE A 69 -10.34 -3.45 5.40
N TYR A 70 -9.28 -3.38 6.21
CA TYR A 70 -9.05 -4.38 7.26
C TYR A 70 -10.23 -4.47 8.23
N PRO A 71 -10.83 -5.66 8.41
CA PRO A 71 -11.89 -5.89 9.38
C PRO A 71 -11.31 -5.98 10.79
N GLY A 72 -10.98 -4.81 11.34
CA GLY A 72 -10.36 -4.71 12.65
C GLY A 72 -8.88 -5.09 12.65
N TRP A 73 -8.33 -5.14 13.86
CA TRP A 73 -6.90 -5.25 14.09
C TRP A 73 -6.31 -6.64 13.87
N ASP A 74 -7.14 -7.68 13.76
CA ASP A 74 -6.72 -9.05 13.43
C ASP A 74 -7.03 -9.36 11.94
N GLY A 75 -7.36 -8.32 11.18
CA GLY A 75 -7.90 -8.42 9.83
C GLY A 75 -6.88 -8.29 8.71
N LEU A 76 -5.56 -8.35 8.95
CA LEU A 76 -4.55 -8.12 7.91
C LEU A 76 -4.76 -9.06 6.71
N LYS A 77 -4.77 -10.37 6.97
CA LYS A 77 -4.96 -11.39 5.93
C LYS A 77 -6.33 -11.27 5.25
N GLU A 78 -7.38 -11.01 6.02
CA GLU A 78 -8.73 -10.88 5.48
C GLU A 78 -8.87 -9.64 4.59
N GLY A 79 -8.31 -8.49 5.00
CA GLY A 79 -8.32 -7.28 4.18
C GLY A 79 -7.57 -7.44 2.86
N VAL A 80 -6.45 -8.17 2.87
CA VAL A 80 -5.73 -8.54 1.64
C VAL A 80 -6.57 -9.45 0.75
N SER A 81 -7.28 -10.45 1.32
CA SER A 81 -8.21 -11.30 0.56
C SER A 81 -9.35 -10.49 -0.06
N ARG A 82 -9.94 -9.55 0.70
CA ARG A 82 -10.99 -8.64 0.22
C ARG A 82 -10.48 -7.78 -0.94
N ALA A 83 -9.24 -7.28 -0.87
CA ALA A 83 -8.63 -6.53 -1.95
C ALA A 83 -8.35 -7.41 -3.18
N LEU A 84 -7.84 -8.63 -2.99
CA LEU A 84 -7.60 -9.56 -4.10
C LEU A 84 -8.89 -9.88 -4.87
N ASP A 85 -9.96 -10.21 -4.15
CA ASP A 85 -11.21 -10.68 -4.75
C ASP A 85 -12.11 -9.55 -5.26
N GLY A 86 -12.19 -8.44 -4.52
CA GLY A 86 -13.05 -7.31 -4.86
C GLY A 86 -12.42 -6.30 -5.81
N ILE A 87 -11.09 -6.18 -5.81
CA ILE A 87 -10.37 -5.15 -6.57
C ILE A 87 -9.50 -5.78 -7.65
N LEU A 88 -8.48 -6.55 -7.25
CA LEU A 88 -7.39 -6.93 -8.16
C LEU A 88 -7.82 -7.95 -9.23
N ARG A 89 -8.53 -9.01 -8.84
CA ARG A 89 -9.02 -10.03 -9.79
C ARG A 89 -10.03 -9.46 -10.80
N PRO A 90 -11.05 -8.65 -10.40
CA PRO A 90 -11.93 -7.99 -11.36
C PRO A 90 -11.18 -7.02 -12.27
N HIS A 91 -10.33 -6.16 -11.70
CA HIS A 91 -9.60 -5.14 -12.45
C HIS A 91 -8.67 -5.76 -13.50
N GLY A 92 -7.87 -6.77 -13.13
CA GLY A 92 -7.00 -7.50 -14.06
C GLY A 92 -7.75 -8.26 -15.16
N ARG A 93 -9.06 -8.42 -15.05
CA ARG A 93 -9.94 -9.02 -16.08
C ARG A 93 -10.76 -7.97 -16.86
N GLY A 94 -10.58 -6.68 -16.57
CA GLY A 94 -11.35 -5.61 -17.19
C GLY A 94 -12.77 -5.46 -16.66
N TYR A 95 -13.08 -6.04 -15.49
CA TYR A 95 -14.41 -5.96 -14.87
C TYR A 95 -14.47 -4.88 -13.78
N LEU A 96 -15.66 -4.33 -13.57
CA LEU A 96 -15.93 -3.42 -12.46
C LEU A 96 -15.68 -4.15 -11.14
N GLY A 97 -14.72 -3.63 -10.37
CA GLY A 97 -14.45 -4.08 -9.01
C GLY A 97 -15.21 -3.25 -7.98
N SER A 98 -15.19 -3.71 -6.74
CA SER A 98 -15.69 -2.94 -5.60
C SER A 98 -15.04 -3.39 -4.30
N TRP A 99 -14.91 -2.47 -3.36
CA TRP A 99 -14.49 -2.76 -1.99
C TRP A 99 -15.39 -2.03 -1.00
N GLN A 100 -15.47 -2.56 0.21
CA GLN A 100 -16.31 -1.99 1.27
C GLN A 100 -15.42 -1.41 2.37
N ARG A 101 -15.75 -0.20 2.81
CA ARG A 101 -15.02 0.45 3.89
C ARG A 101 -15.28 -0.26 5.21
N TRP A 102 -14.24 -0.49 5.99
CA TRP A 102 -14.35 -0.83 7.40
C TRP A 102 -14.47 0.44 8.25
N ASP A 103 -15.51 0.50 9.07
CA ASP A 103 -15.66 1.54 10.08
C ASP A 103 -15.00 1.08 11.39
N TRP A 104 -13.82 1.64 11.68
CA TRP A 104 -13.07 1.34 12.90
C TRP A 104 -13.80 1.77 14.17
N GLY A 105 -14.67 2.79 14.12
CA GLY A 105 -15.41 3.29 15.28
C GLY A 105 -16.62 2.40 15.60
N ALA A 106 -17.31 1.91 14.56
CA ALA A 106 -18.44 1.01 14.70
C ALA A 106 -18.05 -0.49 14.72
N ALA A 107 -16.80 -0.82 14.39
CA ALA A 107 -16.31 -2.18 14.17
C ALA A 107 -17.23 -2.97 13.22
N ALA A 108 -17.60 -2.34 12.10
CA ALA A 108 -18.55 -2.87 11.14
C ALA A 108 -18.23 -2.40 9.72
N GLU A 109 -18.80 -3.08 8.74
CA GLU A 109 -18.73 -2.64 7.35
C GLU A 109 -19.63 -1.43 7.11
N ALA A 110 -19.17 -0.51 6.26
CA ALA A 110 -19.86 0.72 5.91
C ALA A 110 -20.15 0.74 4.39
N GLU A 111 -19.97 1.89 3.75
CA GLU A 111 -20.27 2.07 2.33
C GLU A 111 -19.34 1.28 1.39
N THR A 112 -19.85 0.95 0.20
CA THR A 112 -19.12 0.30 -0.88
C THR A 112 -18.63 1.32 -1.91
N HIS A 113 -17.41 1.13 -2.39
CA HIS A 113 -16.78 1.96 -3.43
C HIS A 113 -16.49 1.12 -4.67
N ALA A 114 -16.82 1.66 -5.84
CA ALA A 114 -16.52 1.02 -7.13
C ALA A 114 -15.06 1.27 -7.55
N VAL A 115 -14.49 0.32 -8.28
CA VAL A 115 -13.17 0.40 -8.90
C VAL A 115 -13.32 0.22 -10.40
N ASP A 116 -13.06 1.30 -11.13
CA ASP A 116 -13.17 1.35 -12.59
C ASP A 116 -12.00 0.62 -13.25
N PRO A 117 -12.24 -0.43 -14.06
CA PRO A 117 -11.17 -1.17 -14.73
C PRO A 117 -10.48 -0.37 -15.83
N ALA A 118 -11.07 0.73 -16.31
CA ALA A 118 -10.46 1.58 -17.35
C ALA A 118 -9.38 2.52 -16.78
N LEU A 119 -9.26 2.64 -15.46
CA LEU A 119 -8.29 3.50 -14.79
C LEU A 119 -7.19 2.66 -14.13
N GLY A 120 -5.98 3.22 -14.03
CA GLY A 120 -4.93 2.63 -13.20
C GLY A 120 -5.33 2.57 -11.73
N VAL A 121 -4.78 1.61 -11.00
CA VAL A 121 -5.04 1.39 -9.58
C VAL A 121 -3.73 1.27 -8.79
N ILE A 122 -3.67 2.00 -7.67
CA ILE A 122 -2.63 1.86 -6.65
C ILE A 122 -3.30 1.27 -5.42
N VAL A 123 -2.81 0.14 -4.92
CA VAL A 123 -3.21 -0.41 -3.62
C VAL A 123 -2.03 -0.35 -2.67
N GLU A 124 -2.22 0.30 -1.52
CA GLU A 124 -1.18 0.43 -0.50
C GLU A 124 -1.64 -0.12 0.85
N GLY A 125 -0.78 -0.85 1.54
CA GLY A 125 -1.09 -1.42 2.84
C GLY A 125 -0.16 -2.57 3.24
N SER A 126 0.02 -2.79 4.54
CA SER A 126 0.81 -3.92 5.04
C SER A 126 0.17 -5.27 4.65
N GLY A 127 0.89 -6.14 3.96
CA GLY A 127 0.41 -7.46 3.58
C GLY A 127 -0.07 -7.60 2.13
N ILE A 128 -0.13 -6.50 1.37
CA ILE A 128 -0.68 -6.54 0.00
C ILE A 128 0.21 -7.32 -0.98
N LEU A 129 1.49 -7.57 -0.71
CA LEU A 129 2.40 -8.34 -1.58
C LEU A 129 2.47 -9.81 -1.19
N THR A 130 1.48 -10.57 -1.63
CA THR A 130 1.45 -12.04 -1.59
C THR A 130 1.78 -12.61 -2.98
N PRO A 131 2.11 -13.90 -3.14
CA PRO A 131 2.29 -14.50 -4.46
C PRO A 131 1.09 -14.30 -5.39
N ALA A 132 -0.14 -14.35 -4.84
CA ALA A 132 -1.36 -14.21 -5.62
C ALA A 132 -1.62 -12.78 -6.10
N THR A 133 -1.33 -11.78 -5.28
CA THR A 133 -1.49 -10.36 -5.64
C THR A 133 -0.35 -9.86 -6.51
N ALA A 134 0.88 -10.32 -6.26
CA ALA A 134 2.06 -10.01 -7.08
C ALA A 134 1.91 -10.54 -8.52
N ALA A 135 1.23 -11.67 -8.73
CA ALA A 135 0.94 -12.20 -10.06
C ALA A 135 -0.01 -11.33 -10.90
N ILE A 136 -0.70 -10.36 -10.29
CA ILE A 136 -1.61 -9.42 -10.97
C ILE A 136 -0.95 -8.03 -11.11
N ALA A 137 0.02 -7.69 -10.26
CA ALA A 137 0.66 -6.38 -10.26
C ALA A 137 1.57 -6.20 -11.48
N ASP A 138 1.51 -5.02 -12.10
CA ASP A 138 2.50 -4.61 -13.09
C ASP A 138 3.74 -4.01 -12.42
N VAL A 139 3.55 -3.33 -11.28
CA VAL A 139 4.64 -2.82 -10.43
C VAL A 139 4.34 -3.19 -8.98
N SER A 140 5.26 -3.92 -8.34
CA SER A 140 5.18 -4.31 -6.93
C SER A 140 6.33 -3.67 -6.15
N ILE A 141 6.01 -2.95 -5.07
CA ILE A 141 6.97 -2.19 -4.29
C ILE A 141 6.98 -2.68 -2.86
N TRP A 142 8.16 -3.05 -2.36
CA TRP A 142 8.40 -3.27 -0.94
C TRP A 142 9.13 -2.06 -0.35
N VAL A 143 8.48 -1.38 0.60
CA VAL A 143 9.07 -0.26 1.35
C VAL A 143 9.66 -0.79 2.64
N GLU A 144 10.99 -0.87 2.67
CA GLU A 144 11.79 -1.30 3.81
C GLU A 144 12.14 -0.09 4.69
N SER A 145 12.02 -0.22 6.01
CA SER A 145 12.51 0.82 6.91
C SER A 145 12.93 0.25 8.26
N GLY A 146 14.01 0.81 8.82
CA GLY A 146 14.58 0.40 10.10
C GLY A 146 13.60 0.45 11.27
N GLU A 147 13.71 -0.53 12.17
CA GLU A 147 12.75 -0.79 13.24
C GLU A 147 12.54 0.38 14.22
N SER A 148 13.62 1.06 14.60
CA SER A 148 13.59 2.18 15.57
C SER A 148 12.86 3.42 15.03
N GLY A 149 13.03 3.73 13.75
CA GLY A 149 12.34 4.83 13.08
C GLY A 149 10.84 4.52 12.87
N ARG A 150 10.53 3.26 12.56
CA ARG A 150 9.18 2.82 12.20
C ARG A 150 8.17 2.95 13.35
N LYS A 151 8.49 2.42 14.53
CA LYS A 151 7.58 2.46 15.69
C LYS A 151 7.26 3.89 16.11
N THR A 152 8.27 4.75 16.15
CA THR A 152 8.11 6.17 16.48
C THR A 152 7.19 6.88 15.48
N ARG A 153 7.38 6.66 14.17
CA ARG A 153 6.53 7.26 13.14
C ARG A 153 5.09 6.76 13.18
N ALA A 154 4.89 5.45 13.38
CA ALA A 154 3.56 4.87 13.47
C ALA A 154 2.80 5.38 14.70
N LEU A 155 3.43 5.40 15.88
CA LEU A 155 2.81 5.94 17.10
C LEU A 155 2.53 7.44 17.01
N ARG A 156 3.39 8.23 16.34
CA ARG A 156 3.14 9.66 16.11
C ARG A 156 1.95 9.90 15.18
N ARG A 157 1.70 8.99 14.23
CA ARG A 157 0.59 9.07 13.26
C ARG A 157 -0.73 8.62 13.86
N ASP A 158 -0.75 7.43 14.47
CA ASP A 158 -1.98 6.72 14.84
C ASP A 158 -2.24 6.72 16.37
N GLY A 159 -1.31 7.29 17.15
CA GLY A 159 -1.52 7.65 18.54
C GLY A 159 -1.88 6.50 19.48
N ASP A 160 -2.73 6.81 20.46
CA ASP A 160 -3.13 5.90 21.54
C ASP A 160 -4.14 4.84 21.12
N THR A 161 -4.85 5.02 19.99
CA THR A 161 -5.74 3.98 19.45
C THR A 161 -4.94 2.79 18.91
N TYR A 162 -3.74 3.05 18.39
CA TYR A 162 -2.88 2.02 17.81
C TYR A 162 -1.97 1.34 18.84
N ARG A 163 -1.56 2.07 19.88
CA ARG A 163 -0.60 1.60 20.89
C ARG A 163 -0.97 0.26 21.55
N PRO A 164 -2.23 -0.01 21.97
CA PRO A 164 -2.62 -1.30 22.57
C PRO A 164 -2.57 -2.46 21.58
N HIS A 165 -2.53 -2.16 20.29
CA HIS A 165 -2.64 -3.15 19.22
C HIS A 165 -1.33 -3.33 18.44
N TRP A 166 -0.28 -2.61 18.81
CA TRP A 166 1.02 -2.64 18.14
C TRP A 166 1.57 -4.07 18.01
N GLU A 167 1.62 -4.81 19.12
CA GLU A 167 2.24 -6.15 19.15
C GLU A 167 1.46 -7.15 18.30
N ARG A 168 0.12 -7.16 18.42
CA ARG A 168 -0.72 -8.05 17.60
C ARG A 168 -0.71 -7.71 16.12
N TRP A 169 -0.60 -6.43 15.77
CA TRP A 169 -0.46 -6.02 14.37
C TRP A 169 0.92 -6.42 13.84
N ALA A 170 1.98 -6.12 14.59
CA ALA A 170 3.35 -6.47 14.22
C ALA A 170 3.54 -7.99 14.03
N ALA A 171 2.87 -8.82 14.83
CA ALA A 171 2.88 -10.27 14.69
C ALA A 171 2.28 -10.72 13.34
N GLN A 172 1.17 -10.13 12.90
CA GLN A 172 0.60 -10.42 11.59
C GLN A 172 1.50 -9.96 10.44
N GLU A 173 2.16 -8.80 10.58
CA GLU A 173 3.15 -8.34 9.60
C GLU A 173 4.32 -9.33 9.48
N GLU A 174 4.80 -9.86 10.60
CA GLU A 174 5.89 -10.84 10.64
C GLU A 174 5.48 -12.19 10.06
N GLU A 175 4.28 -12.66 10.37
CA GLU A 175 3.70 -13.87 9.75
C GLU A 175 3.62 -13.72 8.23
N HIS A 176 3.08 -12.60 7.74
CA HIS A 176 3.03 -12.31 6.31
C HIS A 176 4.42 -12.31 5.68
N ILE A 177 5.41 -11.63 6.29
CA ILE A 177 6.77 -11.60 5.75
C ILE A 177 7.38 -13.00 5.67
N ALA A 178 7.18 -13.82 6.70
CA ALA A 178 7.69 -15.18 6.76
C ALA A 178 7.04 -16.12 5.75
N LEU A 179 5.73 -15.97 5.53
CA LEU A 179 4.95 -16.82 4.62
C LEU A 179 5.12 -16.43 3.15
N ASP A 180 5.03 -15.13 2.85
CA ASP A 180 4.89 -14.63 1.48
C ASP A 180 6.20 -14.10 0.88
N GLY A 181 7.19 -13.74 1.72
CA GLY A 181 8.47 -13.20 1.25
C GLY A 181 8.32 -11.94 0.38
N PRO A 182 7.58 -10.89 0.80
CA PRO A 182 7.15 -9.78 -0.06
C PRO A 182 8.32 -9.01 -0.70
N ARG A 183 9.48 -8.95 -0.03
CA ARG A 183 10.70 -8.34 -0.59
C ARG A 183 11.16 -9.02 -1.89
N ALA A 184 11.00 -10.35 -2.00
CA ALA A 184 11.37 -11.10 -3.19
C ALA A 184 10.32 -11.01 -4.31
N LEU A 185 9.07 -10.68 -3.96
CA LEU A 185 7.96 -10.46 -4.90
C LEU A 185 7.95 -9.06 -5.50
N ALA A 186 8.73 -8.13 -4.94
CA ALA A 186 8.78 -6.75 -5.38
C ALA A 186 9.64 -6.58 -6.65
N THR A 187 9.10 -5.89 -7.65
CA THR A 187 9.90 -5.37 -8.77
C THR A 187 10.80 -4.22 -8.32
N ARG A 188 10.44 -3.54 -7.22
CA ARG A 188 11.28 -2.54 -6.57
C ARG A 188 11.30 -2.67 -5.05
N VAL A 189 12.50 -2.61 -4.49
CA VAL A 189 12.71 -2.38 -3.07
C VAL A 189 13.07 -0.91 -2.85
N VAL A 190 12.36 -0.27 -1.92
CA VAL A 190 12.59 1.12 -1.51
C VAL A 190 13.07 1.12 -0.08
N GLU A 191 14.32 1.52 0.15
CA GLU A 191 14.89 1.61 1.49
C GLU A 191 14.73 3.02 2.04
N VAL A 192 14.04 3.13 3.18
CA VAL A 192 13.75 4.38 3.87
C VAL A 192 14.51 4.41 5.19
N PRO A 193 15.41 5.39 5.39
CA PRO A 193 16.23 5.50 6.60
C PRO A 193 15.44 5.79 7.90
#